data_AF-F4QJH3-F1
#
_entry.id   AF-F4QJH3-F1
#
_cell.length_a   1.000
_cell.length_b   1.000
_cell.length_c   1.000
_cell.angle_alpha   90.00
_cell.angle_beta   90.00
_cell.angle_gamma   90.00
#
_symmetry.space_group_name_H-M   'P 1'
#
loop_
_entity.id
_entity.type
_entity.pdbx_description
1 polymer ?
#
loop_
_entity_poly.entity_id
_entity_poly.type
_entity_poly.pdbx_seq_one_letter_code
_entity_poly.pdbx_strand_id
1 'polypeptide(L)'
;MSPFEVSAATLGEAIRQFEAAFSVTVSPYDGTDPALPFTEGEPRRYFFYSNADADRFLIDIHIFRGTEEICPKQNLDYPLQNGDIVDMAGPLVC
;
A
#
# COMPACT_ATOMS: atom_id res chain seq x y z
N MET A 1 8.14 -6.02 -9.70
CA MET A 1 8.06 -4.54 -9.71
C MET A 1 9.24 -4.02 -8.94
N SER A 2 9.88 -2.94 -9.39
CA SER A 2 11.02 -2.35 -8.67
C SER A 2 10.50 -1.42 -7.57
N PRO A 3 11.14 -1.38 -6.38
CA PRO A 3 10.82 -0.37 -5.37
C PRO A 3 11.05 1.03 -5.95
N PHE A 4 10.19 1.98 -5.58
CA PHE A 4 10.33 3.38 -6.02
C PHE A 4 10.73 4.27 -4.85
N GLU A 5 11.68 5.18 -5.09
CA GLU A 5 12.02 6.22 -4.13
C GLU A 5 10.99 7.35 -4.22
N VAL A 6 10.37 7.66 -3.08
CA VAL A 6 9.33 8.67 -3.00
C VAL A 6 9.85 9.88 -2.25
N SER A 7 9.76 11.06 -2.87
CA SER A 7 9.80 12.31 -2.12
C SER A 7 8.37 12.67 -1.72
N ALA A 8 7.84 12.01 -0.69
CA ALA A 8 6.51 12.24 -0.15
C ALA A 8 6.60 12.48 1.35
N ALA A 9 5.75 13.35 1.89
CA ALA A 9 5.68 13.60 3.32
C ALA A 9 4.86 12.54 4.07
N THR A 10 3.89 11.91 3.38
CA THR A 10 3.00 10.90 3.95
C THR A 10 2.80 9.70 3.04
N LEU A 11 2.35 8.59 3.62
CA LEU A 11 1.97 7.40 2.86
C LEU A 11 0.91 7.71 1.79
N GLY A 12 -0.11 8.50 2.12
CA GLY A 12 -1.16 8.88 1.18
C GLY A 12 -0.63 9.69 -0.01
N GLU A 13 0.37 10.54 0.21
CA GLU A 13 1.04 11.25 -0.88
C GLU A 13 1.89 10.30 -1.72
N ALA A 14 2.60 9.36 -1.10
CA ALA A 14 3.36 8.33 -1.82
C ALA A 14 2.48 7.46 -2.71
N ILE A 15 1.33 7.03 -2.18
CA ILE A 15 0.32 6.28 -2.94
C ILE A 15 -0.13 7.09 -4.16
N ARG A 16 -0.48 8.37 -4.00
CA ARG A 16 -0.91 9.21 -5.13
C ARG A 16 0.17 9.38 -6.19
N GLN A 17 1.43 9.54 -5.79
CA GLN A 17 2.55 9.62 -6.74
C GLN A 17 2.70 8.31 -7.50
N PHE A 18 2.56 7.17 -6.82
CA PHE A 18 2.60 5.84 -7.44
C PHE A 18 1.42 5.60 -8.39
N GLU A 19 0.20 5.94 -7.99
CA GLU A 19 -1.00 5.90 -8.83
C GLU A 19 -0.80 6.68 -10.14
N ALA A 20 -0.27 7.90 -10.03
CA ALA A 20 0.01 8.75 -11.19
C ALA A 20 1.14 8.20 -12.08
N ALA A 21 2.21 7.66 -11.48
CA ALA A 21 3.37 7.16 -12.21
C ALA A 21 3.07 5.87 -12.99
N PHE A 22 2.27 4.98 -12.41
CA PHE A 22 1.98 3.66 -12.98
C PHE A 22 0.58 3.56 -13.60
N SER A 23 -0.22 4.63 -13.56
CA SER A 23 -1.62 4.63 -14.01
C SER A 23 -2.45 3.54 -13.34
N VAL A 24 -2.33 3.46 -12.02
CA VAL A 24 -3.03 2.49 -11.16
C VAL A 24 -3.88 3.23 -10.14
N THR A 25 -4.75 2.50 -9.45
CA THR A 25 -5.53 3.01 -8.32
C THR A 25 -5.30 2.13 -7.11
N VAL A 26 -5.01 2.75 -5.98
CA VAL A 26 -4.78 2.09 -4.69
C VAL A 26 -5.72 2.71 -3.66
N SER A 27 -6.63 1.91 -3.13
CA SER A 27 -7.65 2.38 -2.18
C SER A 27 -7.75 1.48 -0.95
N PRO A 28 -8.11 2.01 0.23
CA PRO A 28 -8.26 1.19 1.43
C PRO A 28 -9.25 0.04 1.20
N TYR A 29 -8.85 -1.18 1.57
CA TYR A 29 -9.75 -2.33 1.61
C TYR A 29 -10.84 -2.11 2.67
N ASP A 30 -12.09 -2.45 2.35
CA ASP A 30 -13.28 -2.21 3.16
C ASP A 30 -13.87 -3.48 3.79
N GLY A 31 -13.21 -4.64 3.62
CA GLY A 31 -13.62 -5.89 4.26
C GLY A 31 -14.67 -6.67 3.48
N THR A 32 -14.97 -6.29 2.23
CA THR A 32 -16.03 -6.92 1.43
C THR A 32 -15.68 -8.28 0.84
N ASP A 33 -14.40 -8.66 0.81
CA ASP A 33 -13.96 -9.97 0.34
C ASP A 33 -14.22 -11.03 1.42
N PRO A 34 -15.10 -12.02 1.16
CA PRO A 34 -15.42 -13.06 2.12
C PRO A 34 -14.24 -13.99 2.45
N ALA A 35 -13.19 -14.04 1.62
CA ALA A 35 -11.98 -14.79 1.91
C ALA A 35 -11.06 -14.08 2.91
N LEU A 36 -11.19 -12.75 3.04
CA LEU A 36 -10.41 -11.90 3.96
C LEU A 36 -11.34 -10.94 4.71
N PRO A 37 -12.22 -11.45 5.59
CA PRO A 37 -13.09 -10.59 6.39
C PRO A 37 -12.27 -9.73 7.35
N PHE A 38 -12.82 -8.59 7.76
CA PHE A 38 -12.24 -7.87 8.89
C PHE A 38 -12.38 -8.69 10.17
N THR A 39 -11.26 -9.01 10.79
CA THR A 39 -11.24 -9.53 12.16
C THR A 39 -11.52 -8.39 13.13
N GLU A 40 -12.47 -8.59 14.03
CA GLU A 40 -12.76 -7.63 15.09
C GLU A 40 -11.52 -7.42 15.98
N GLY A 41 -11.11 -6.16 16.14
CA GLY A 41 -9.91 -5.79 16.91
C GLY A 41 -8.60 -5.81 16.13
N GLU A 42 -8.57 -6.29 14.88
CA GLU A 42 -7.39 -6.15 14.03
C GLU A 42 -7.44 -4.85 13.23
N PRO A 43 -6.32 -4.11 13.14
CA PRO A 43 -6.27 -2.90 12.34
C PRO A 43 -6.22 -3.26 10.85
N ARG A 44 -6.95 -2.45 10.06
CA ARG A 44 -7.12 -2.66 8.62
C ARG A 44 -5.79 -2.48 7.90
N ARG A 45 -5.27 -3.54 7.29
CA ARG A 45 -3.93 -3.55 6.69
C ARG A 45 -3.93 -3.43 5.17
N TYR A 46 -4.86 -4.12 4.50
CA TYR A 46 -4.83 -4.28 3.05
C TYR A 46 -5.35 -3.07 2.28
N PHE A 47 -4.93 -2.96 1.02
CA PHE A 47 -5.43 -2.00 0.05
C PHE A 47 -5.87 -2.75 -1.21
N PHE A 48 -6.90 -2.25 -1.87
CA PHE A 48 -7.22 -2.65 -3.24
C PHE A 48 -6.25 -1.96 -4.18
N TYR A 49 -5.62 -2.75 -5.04
CA TYR A 49 -4.90 -2.27 -6.22
C TYR A 49 -5.75 -2.58 -7.45
N SER A 50 -5.86 -1.63 -8.38
CA SER A 50 -6.42 -1.86 -9.71
C SER A 50 -5.60 -1.19 -10.80
N ASN A 51 -5.38 -1.89 -11.91
CA ASN A 51 -4.71 -1.36 -13.10
C ASN A 51 -5.72 -1.07 -14.25
N ALA A 52 -5.21 -0.57 -15.37
CA ALA A 52 -6.00 -0.28 -16.57
C ALA A 52 -6.69 -1.53 -17.18
N ASP A 53 -6.15 -2.73 -16.93
CA ASP A 53 -6.70 -4.00 -17.39
C ASP A 53 -7.87 -4.51 -16.53
N ALA A 54 -8.30 -3.71 -15.53
CA ALA A 54 -9.35 -4.03 -14.56
C ALA A 54 -9.05 -5.22 -13.63
N ASP A 55 -7.80 -5.66 -13.57
CA ASP A 55 -7.37 -6.59 -12.54
C ASP A 55 -7.42 -5.88 -11.18
N ARG A 56 -8.22 -6.42 -10.26
CA ARG A 56 -8.33 -5.93 -8.89
C ARG A 56 -7.81 -6.99 -7.94
N PHE A 57 -6.80 -6.65 -7.15
CA PHE A 57 -6.26 -7.55 -6.13
C PHE A 57 -5.91 -6.79 -4.85
N LEU A 58 -5.74 -7.54 -3.77
CA LEU A 58 -5.35 -7.00 -2.47
C LEU A 58 -3.83 -6.98 -2.35
N ILE A 59 -3.31 -5.85 -1.88
CA ILE A 59 -1.92 -5.63 -1.54
C ILE A 59 -1.79 -5.21 -0.08
N ASP A 60 -0.64 -5.46 0.51
CA ASP A 60 -0.21 -4.84 1.77
C ASP A 60 0.93 -3.88 1.47
N ILE A 61 1.01 -2.79 2.21
CA ILE A 61 2.01 -1.74 1.96
C ILE A 61 2.98 -1.72 3.12
N HIS A 62 4.27 -1.84 2.79
CA HIS A 62 5.36 -1.83 3.76
C HIS A 62 6.29 -0.65 3.48
N ILE A 63 6.85 -0.09 4.55
CA ILE A 63 7.86 0.96 4.48
C ILE A 63 9.15 0.39 5.04
N PHE A 64 10.21 0.42 4.25
CA PHE A 64 11.54 0.02 4.67
C PHE A 64 12.37 1.25 5.02
N ARG A 65 12.76 1.35 6.29
CA ARG A 65 13.63 2.41 6.81
C ARG A 65 14.96 1.80 7.22
N GLY A 66 15.92 1.82 6.31
CA GLY A 66 17.20 1.12 6.50
C GLY A 66 16.99 -0.40 6.55
N THR A 67 17.10 -1.00 7.74
CA THR A 67 16.85 -2.44 7.97
C THR A 67 15.53 -2.72 8.67
N GLU A 68 14.77 -1.69 9.03
CA GLU A 68 13.48 -1.82 9.70
C GLU A 68 12.34 -1.88 8.68
N GLU A 69 11.48 -2.88 8.82
CA GLU A 69 10.21 -2.98 8.09
C GLU A 69 9.09 -2.43 8.96
N ILE A 70 8.33 -1.48 8.41
CA ILE A 70 7.23 -0.81 9.08
C ILE A 70 5.97 -1.08 8.28
N CYS A 71 4.96 -1.66 8.92
CA CYS A 71 3.62 -1.80 8.35
C CYS A 71 2.73 -0.64 8.84
N PRO A 72 2.58 0.45 8.05
CA PRO A 72 1.70 1.57 8.40
C PRO A 72 0.22 1.19 8.33
N LYS A 73 -0.12 0.02 7.76
CA LYS A 73 -1.50 -0.43 7.53
C LYS A 73 -2.25 0.62 6.70
N GLN A 74 -3.55 0.80 6.91
CA GLN A 74 -4.34 1.85 6.26
C GLN A 74 -4.13 3.28 6.80
N ASN A 75 -3.04 3.56 7.53
CA ASN A 75 -2.76 4.92 8.00
C ASN A 75 -2.15 5.78 6.89
N LEU A 76 -2.99 6.44 6.09
CA LEU A 76 -2.57 7.33 5.01
C LEU A 76 -1.79 8.56 5.49
N ASP A 77 -1.97 8.96 6.75
CA ASP A 77 -1.26 10.08 7.37
C ASP A 77 0.08 9.65 7.99
N TYR A 78 0.50 8.39 7.79
CA TYR A 78 1.78 7.91 8.30
C TYR A 78 2.92 8.75 7.72
N PRO A 79 3.78 9.37 8.57
CA PRO A 79 4.84 10.25 8.11
C PRO A 79 6.01 9.45 7.53
N LEU A 80 6.39 9.79 6.31
CA LEU A 80 7.57 9.23 5.65
C LEU A 80 8.80 10.08 5.96
N GLN A 81 9.95 9.43 6.05
CA GLN A 81 11.25 10.04 6.25
C GLN A 81 12.08 9.94 4.97
N ASN A 82 13.06 10.82 4.83
CA ASN A 82 13.97 10.79 3.70
C ASN A 82 14.81 9.50 3.73
N GLY A 83 14.83 8.77 2.63
CA GLY A 83 15.45 7.45 2.51
C GLY A 83 14.53 6.27 2.85
N ASP A 84 13.25 6.53 3.19
CA ASP A 84 12.25 5.47 3.28
C ASP A 84 11.94 4.91 1.89
N ILE A 85 11.87 3.59 1.80
CA ILE A 85 11.44 2.88 0.59
C ILE A 85 10.02 2.38 0.83
N VAL A 86 9.07 2.85 0.02
CA VAL A 86 7.68 2.38 0.09
C VAL A 86 7.54 1.20 -0.86
N ASP A 87 7.34 0.01 -0.29
CA ASP A 87 7.08 -1.19 -1.03
C ASP A 87 5.58 -1.44 -1.16
N MET A 88 5.11 -1.30 -2.38
CA MET A 88 3.75 -1.64 -2.82
C MET A 88 3.78 -2.88 -3.73
N ALA A 89 4.87 -3.66 -3.70
CA ALA A 89 5.09 -4.74 -4.64
C ALA A 89 4.13 -5.91 -4.44
N GLY A 90 3.12 -5.92 -5.31
CA GLY A 90 2.58 -7.13 -5.92
C GLY A 90 1.42 -7.79 -5.17
N PRO A 91 0.57 -8.54 -5.89
CA PRO A 91 -0.53 -9.27 -5.30
C PRO A 91 -0.01 -10.16 -4.16
N LEU A 92 -0.84 -10.40 -3.13
CA LEU A 92 -0.69 -11.52 -2.21
C LEU A 92 -0.67 -12.84 -3.00
N VAL A 93 0.38 -13.11 -3.75
CA VAL A 93 0.70 -14.41 -4.31
C VAL A 93 1.42 -15.12 -3.19
N CYS A 94 0.62 -15.85 -2.41
CA CYS A 94 1.09 -17.01 -1.65
C CYS A 94 1.73 -18.02 -2.61
#